data_AF-A0A7Y2CP57-F1
#
_entry.id   AF-A0A7Y2CP57-F1
#
_cell.length_a   1.000
_cell.length_b   1.000
_cell.length_c   1.000
_cell.angle_alpha   90.00
_cell.angle_beta   90.00
_cell.angle_gamma   90.00
#
_symmetry.space_group_name_H-M   'P 1'
#
loop_
_entity.id
_entity.type
_entity.pdbx_description
1 polymer ?
#
loop_
_entity_poly.entity_id
_entity_poly.type
_entity_poly.pdbx_seq_one_letter_code
_entity_poly.pdbx_strand_id
1 'polypeptide(L)'
;MIWRLSYYGEWFPNTSYAKVTGFRWDTGWAHHASFALEYAAFLWVPFVAAAVWLAWRTRAEWELRERTVVFLALIAGHALYIASVGGDHFEYRPQDLYFPLAYLLVGQGLAAFPRGRAGAAWTGVSVAVLLTGVTAIPGQAHRQFPARYHAGFPGWATALPEGRVYLHPDRSPLLSVPGVRTVAAAHGSLLRKTTRSFVGIRQEEHRLFLDKVLSEAMHLRAMVEDGRIPADARFALDSVGAIPYFSRLPTLDRLGLTDAHVARHGDISPDRLMAHERRASWDYARDAGVDFWALDSVHSLFRVTDPALPDLLDIVEENSLPVYAAEAGEDWILIGLLPQGEVRGRARFPRLTFVSLRDPAALAALRARGAR
;
A
#
# COMPACT_ATOMS: atom_id res chain seq x y z
N MET A 1 12.95 24.15 -1.14
CA MET A 1 13.13 23.75 -2.57
C MET A 1 14.58 23.90 -3.02
N ILE A 2 15.24 25.06 -2.87
CA ILE A 2 16.64 25.28 -3.28
C ILE A 2 17.62 24.24 -2.69
N TRP A 3 17.51 23.91 -1.40
CA TRP A 3 18.32 22.86 -0.77
C TRP A 3 18.21 21.50 -1.47
N ARG A 4 17.00 21.14 -1.93
CA ARG A 4 16.75 19.85 -2.57
C ARG A 4 17.45 19.79 -3.93
N LEU A 5 17.35 20.87 -4.70
CA LEU A 5 18.06 21.00 -5.96
C LEU A 5 19.58 20.99 -5.74
N SER A 6 20.09 21.71 -4.74
CA SER A 6 21.53 21.76 -4.48
C SER A 6 22.11 20.44 -3.98
N TYR A 7 21.35 19.69 -3.16
CA TYR A 7 21.83 18.45 -2.55
C TYR A 7 21.57 17.21 -3.43
N TYR A 8 20.37 17.09 -4.00
CA TYR A 8 19.95 15.92 -4.79
C TYR A 8 19.99 16.15 -6.30
N GLY A 9 20.26 17.38 -6.76
CA GLY A 9 20.23 17.72 -8.18
C GLY A 9 18.81 17.87 -8.76
N GLU A 10 17.77 17.77 -7.94
CA GLU A 10 16.39 17.63 -8.42
C GLU A 10 15.35 18.37 -7.59
N TRP A 11 14.30 18.85 -8.26
CA TRP A 11 13.19 19.55 -7.63
C TRP A 11 12.26 18.63 -6.83
N PHE A 12 11.95 17.43 -7.35
CA PHE A 12 10.99 16.49 -6.75
C PHE A 12 11.64 15.18 -6.30
N PRO A 13 11.21 14.59 -5.17
CA PRO A 13 11.81 13.34 -4.69
C PRO A 13 11.67 12.21 -5.71
N ASN A 14 12.58 11.25 -5.63
CA ASN A 14 12.58 10.09 -6.53
C ASN A 14 11.21 9.39 -6.58
N THR A 15 10.56 9.29 -5.42
CA THR A 15 9.21 8.73 -5.28
C THR A 15 8.15 9.49 -6.04
N SER A 16 8.30 10.79 -6.31
CA SER A 16 7.37 11.51 -7.18
C SER A 16 7.44 11.00 -8.62
N TYR A 17 8.64 10.77 -9.15
CA TYR A 17 8.83 10.24 -10.51
C TYR A 17 8.40 8.77 -10.62
N ALA A 18 8.62 7.99 -9.56
CA ALA A 18 8.24 6.58 -9.51
C ALA A 18 6.71 6.37 -9.39
N LYS A 19 6.02 7.21 -8.60
CA LYS A 19 4.61 7.01 -8.26
C LYS A 19 3.63 7.79 -9.14
N VAL A 20 4.02 8.95 -9.66
CA VAL A 20 3.11 9.86 -10.36
C VAL A 20 3.46 9.93 -11.84
N THR A 21 2.83 9.07 -12.64
CA THR A 21 2.98 9.04 -14.11
C THR A 21 1.93 9.90 -14.82
N GLY A 22 0.92 10.40 -14.11
CA GLY A 22 -0.14 11.26 -14.63
C GLY A 22 -1.27 11.48 -13.61
N PHE A 23 -2.27 12.28 -13.99
CA PHE A 23 -3.42 12.57 -13.11
C PHE A 23 -4.42 11.41 -13.05
N ARG A 24 -4.99 11.16 -11.87
CA ARG A 24 -5.89 10.04 -11.54
C ARG A 24 -7.11 10.46 -10.73
N TRP A 25 -7.80 11.49 -11.19
CA TRP A 25 -8.93 12.11 -10.50
C TRP A 25 -10.01 11.13 -10.04
N ASP A 26 -10.40 10.14 -10.85
CA ASP A 26 -11.46 9.18 -10.49
C ASP A 26 -11.11 8.38 -9.24
N THR A 27 -9.92 7.79 -9.19
CA THR A 27 -9.46 7.03 -8.01
C THR A 27 -9.22 7.96 -6.82
N GLY A 28 -8.69 9.16 -7.06
CA GLY A 28 -8.46 10.15 -6.01
C GLY A 28 -9.74 10.66 -5.35
N TRP A 29 -10.80 10.92 -6.12
CA TRP A 29 -12.12 11.26 -5.57
C TRP A 29 -12.76 10.07 -4.86
N ALA A 30 -12.63 8.85 -5.39
CA ALA A 30 -13.09 7.65 -4.72
C ALA A 30 -12.39 7.45 -3.36
N HIS A 31 -11.09 7.77 -3.27
CA HIS A 31 -10.31 7.70 -2.04
C HIS A 31 -10.79 8.73 -0.99
N HIS A 32 -11.03 9.99 -1.39
CA HIS A 32 -11.61 11.00 -0.48
C HIS A 32 -13.04 10.66 -0.06
N ALA A 33 -13.86 10.16 -0.98
CA ALA A 33 -15.22 9.72 -0.67
C ALA A 33 -15.19 8.53 0.31
N SER A 34 -14.25 7.58 0.13
CA SER A 34 -14.06 6.47 1.07
C SER A 34 -13.71 6.98 2.46
N PHE A 35 -12.76 7.91 2.58
CA PHE A 35 -12.42 8.59 3.84
C PHE A 35 -13.63 9.29 4.46
N ALA A 36 -14.36 10.07 3.67
CA ALA A 36 -15.48 10.87 4.16
C ALA A 36 -16.64 10.01 4.68
N LEU A 37 -16.88 8.85 4.07
CA LEU A 37 -17.88 7.89 4.55
C LEU A 37 -17.39 7.11 5.76
N GLU A 38 -16.13 6.68 5.77
CA GLU A 38 -15.56 5.90 6.87
C GLU A 38 -15.50 6.69 8.19
N TYR A 39 -15.05 7.94 8.15
CA TYR A 39 -14.95 8.80 9.34
C TYR A 39 -16.17 9.71 9.54
N ALA A 40 -17.24 9.46 8.77
CA ALA A 40 -18.45 10.27 8.77
C ALA A 40 -18.20 11.79 8.65
N ALA A 41 -17.23 12.18 7.81
CA ALA A 41 -16.83 13.58 7.65
C ALA A 41 -17.97 14.48 7.15
N PHE A 42 -19.00 13.90 6.51
CA PHE A 42 -20.23 14.61 6.15
C PHE A 42 -20.96 15.18 7.39
N LEU A 43 -20.81 14.59 8.57
CA LEU A 43 -21.34 15.12 9.83
C LEU A 43 -20.57 16.35 10.33
N TRP A 44 -19.37 16.60 9.81
CA TRP A 44 -18.55 17.76 10.19
C TRP A 44 -19.02 19.02 9.45
N VAL A 45 -19.58 18.85 8.25
CA VAL A 45 -19.97 19.92 7.31
C VAL A 45 -20.89 20.97 7.96
N PRO A 46 -21.95 20.62 8.71
CA PRO A 46 -22.80 21.63 9.35
C PRO A 46 -22.05 22.52 10.34
N PHE A 47 -21.09 21.95 11.08
CA PHE A 47 -20.29 22.71 12.05
C PHE A 47 -19.22 23.57 11.35
N VAL A 48 -18.59 23.04 10.30
CA VAL A 48 -17.67 23.82 9.46
C VAL A 48 -18.41 25.00 8.80
N ALA A 49 -19.63 24.76 8.29
CA ALA A 49 -20.47 25.81 7.74
C ALA A 49 -20.88 26.85 8.79
N ALA A 50 -21.20 26.42 10.02
CA ALA A 50 -21.46 27.33 11.14
C ALA A 50 -20.22 28.17 11.51
N ALA A 51 -19.02 27.56 11.48
CA ALA A 51 -17.76 28.26 11.72
C ALA A 51 -17.48 29.34 10.67
N VAL A 52 -17.71 29.04 9.39
CA VAL A 52 -17.66 30.00 8.29
C VAL A 52 -18.72 31.09 8.47
N TRP A 53 -19.95 30.72 8.78
CA TRP A 53 -21.00 31.71 9.02
C TRP A 53 -20.65 32.67 10.17
N LEU A 54 -20.11 32.16 11.28
CA LEU A 54 -19.65 32.98 12.40
C LEU A 54 -18.54 33.94 11.98
N ALA A 55 -17.52 33.44 11.27
CA ALA A 55 -16.36 34.22 10.86
C ALA A 55 -16.68 35.33 9.85
N TRP A 56 -17.83 35.27 9.14
CA TRP A 56 -18.23 36.29 8.17
C TRP A 56 -19.43 37.15 8.60
N ARG A 57 -20.32 36.65 9.48
CA ARG A 57 -21.52 37.40 9.89
C ARG A 57 -21.32 38.19 11.17
N THR A 58 -20.59 37.65 12.13
CA THR A 58 -20.19 38.46 13.28
C THR A 58 -19.14 39.45 12.77
N ARG A 59 -18.97 40.62 13.39
CA ARG A 59 -17.75 41.42 13.21
C ARG A 59 -16.58 40.67 13.86
N ALA A 60 -16.38 39.42 13.43
CA ALA A 60 -15.39 38.52 13.92
C ALA A 60 -14.05 39.24 13.85
N GLU A 61 -13.26 39.07 14.90
CA GLU A 61 -11.88 39.51 14.89
C GLU A 61 -11.21 38.99 13.61
N TRP A 62 -10.43 39.85 12.97
CA TRP A 62 -9.70 39.54 11.74
C TRP A 62 -9.04 38.15 11.79
N GLU A 63 -8.48 37.81 12.96
CA GLU A 63 -7.85 36.53 13.24
C GLU A 63 -8.77 35.31 13.02
N LEU A 64 -10.04 35.37 13.42
CA LEU A 64 -10.96 34.24 13.28
C LEU A 64 -11.25 33.93 11.81
N ARG A 65 -11.43 34.98 11.02
CA ARG A 65 -11.64 34.88 9.57
C ARG A 65 -10.39 34.34 8.88
N GLU A 66 -9.22 34.90 9.21
CA GLU A 66 -7.95 34.44 8.65
C GLU A 66 -7.70 32.96 8.95
N ARG A 67 -7.83 32.54 10.22
CA ARG A 67 -7.68 31.14 10.63
C ARG A 67 -8.63 30.21 9.86
N THR A 68 -9.91 30.61 9.73
CA THR A 68 -10.91 29.82 8.99
C THR A 68 -10.52 29.66 7.52
N VAL A 69 -10.09 30.74 6.87
CA VAL A 69 -9.65 30.72 5.47
C VAL A 69 -8.40 29.86 5.31
N VAL A 70 -7.40 30.00 6.18
CA VAL A 70 -6.16 29.22 6.10
C VAL A 70 -6.45 27.72 6.25
N PHE A 71 -7.26 27.32 7.23
CA PHE A 71 -7.58 25.90 7.44
C PHE A 71 -8.35 25.32 6.25
N LEU A 72 -9.33 26.04 5.71
CA LEU A 72 -10.07 25.60 4.53
C LEU A 72 -9.19 25.54 3.28
N ALA A 73 -8.30 26.52 3.09
CA ALA A 73 -7.38 26.54 1.96
C ALA A 73 -6.38 25.38 2.02
N LEU A 74 -5.86 25.06 3.22
CA LEU A 74 -4.97 23.91 3.42
C LEU A 74 -5.69 22.59 3.14
N ILE A 75 -6.89 22.39 3.71
CA ILE A 75 -7.68 21.17 3.47
C ILE A 75 -8.04 21.05 1.99
N ALA A 76 -8.60 22.10 1.37
CA ALA A 76 -9.05 22.06 -0.02
C ALA A 76 -7.88 21.91 -1.01
N GLY A 77 -6.80 22.67 -0.81
CA GLY A 77 -5.60 22.60 -1.65
C GLY A 77 -4.94 21.23 -1.58
N HIS A 78 -4.78 20.67 -0.37
CA HIS A 78 -4.24 19.34 -0.19
C HIS A 78 -5.18 18.25 -0.74
N ALA A 79 -6.50 18.37 -0.52
CA ALA A 79 -7.48 17.44 -1.07
C ALA A 79 -7.46 17.41 -2.59
N LEU A 80 -7.38 18.58 -3.24
CA LEU A 80 -7.24 18.68 -4.70
C LEU A 80 -5.95 18.03 -5.18
N TYR A 81 -4.82 18.25 -4.49
CA TYR A 81 -3.56 17.59 -4.81
C TYR A 81 -3.67 16.06 -4.71
N ILE A 82 -4.17 15.53 -3.59
CA ILE A 82 -4.34 14.09 -3.38
C ILE A 82 -5.33 13.48 -4.39
N ALA A 83 -6.42 14.20 -4.71
CA ALA A 83 -7.35 13.79 -5.74
C ALA A 83 -6.66 13.71 -7.12
N SER A 84 -5.82 14.70 -7.43
CA SER A 84 -5.11 14.77 -8.71
C SER A 84 -4.14 13.61 -8.91
N VAL A 85 -3.44 13.16 -7.87
CA VAL A 85 -2.46 12.07 -7.96
C VAL A 85 -3.07 10.68 -7.79
N GLY A 86 -4.36 10.59 -7.41
CA GLY A 86 -5.10 9.33 -7.34
C GLY A 86 -5.25 8.71 -5.96
N GLY A 87 -4.89 9.43 -4.90
CA GLY A 87 -4.89 8.94 -3.52
C GLY A 87 -3.50 8.56 -3.01
N ASP A 88 -3.45 7.71 -2.00
CA ASP A 88 -2.21 7.14 -1.44
C ASP A 88 -2.30 5.62 -1.37
N HIS A 89 -1.14 4.96 -1.33
CA HIS A 89 -1.08 3.52 -1.15
C HIS A 89 -1.63 3.10 0.22
N PHE A 90 -1.31 3.88 1.26
CA PHE A 90 -1.74 3.60 2.62
C PHE A 90 -3.14 4.16 2.88
N GLU A 91 -3.85 3.51 3.79
CA GLU A 91 -5.14 3.96 4.29
C GLU A 91 -5.07 5.38 4.86
N TYR A 92 -5.67 6.32 4.14
CA TYR A 92 -5.95 7.72 4.48
C TYR A 92 -4.85 8.56 5.14
N ARG A 93 -3.60 8.11 5.08
CA ARG A 93 -2.45 8.79 5.70
C ARG A 93 -2.33 10.28 5.29
N PRO A 94 -2.56 10.69 4.03
CA PRO A 94 -2.56 12.12 3.70
C PRO A 94 -3.68 12.92 4.41
N GLN A 95 -4.82 12.28 4.69
CA GLN A 95 -5.98 12.88 5.35
C GLN A 95 -5.82 12.97 6.88
N ASP A 96 -4.79 12.38 7.46
CA ASP A 96 -4.44 12.59 8.89
C ASP A 96 -4.29 14.08 9.21
N LEU A 97 -3.81 14.87 8.25
CA LEU A 97 -3.72 16.33 8.35
C LEU A 97 -5.09 17.02 8.51
N TYR A 98 -6.16 16.40 8.04
CA TYR A 98 -7.49 17.02 8.03
C TYR A 98 -8.13 17.01 9.40
N PHE A 99 -7.90 15.98 10.22
CA PHE A 99 -8.51 15.87 11.55
C PHE A 99 -8.27 17.10 12.44
N PRO A 100 -7.02 17.53 12.72
CA PRO A 100 -6.80 18.67 13.60
C PRO A 100 -7.42 19.96 13.03
N LEU A 101 -7.25 20.21 11.73
CA LEU A 101 -7.76 21.43 11.10
C LEU A 101 -9.30 21.45 11.07
N ALA A 102 -9.93 20.33 10.70
CA ALA A 102 -11.38 20.20 10.65
C ALA A 102 -11.98 20.26 12.06
N TYR A 103 -11.38 19.63 13.07
CA TYR A 103 -11.93 19.67 14.43
C TYR A 103 -11.81 21.03 15.12
N LEU A 104 -10.80 21.83 14.79
CA LEU A 104 -10.76 23.23 15.21
C LEU A 104 -11.94 24.02 14.61
N LEU A 105 -12.26 23.79 13.32
CA LEU A 105 -13.43 24.39 12.67
C LEU A 105 -14.74 23.86 13.26
N VAL A 106 -14.85 22.56 13.53
CA VAL A 106 -16.03 21.96 14.17
C VAL A 106 -16.24 22.56 15.56
N GLY A 107 -15.18 22.70 16.36
CA GLY A 107 -15.22 23.33 17.69
C GLY A 107 -15.68 24.80 17.62
N GLN A 108 -15.17 25.55 16.65
CA GLN A 108 -15.62 26.92 16.37
C GLN A 108 -17.10 26.96 15.98
N GLY A 109 -17.57 26.01 15.17
CA GLY A 109 -18.98 25.90 14.79
C GLY A 109 -19.89 25.55 15.97
N LEU A 110 -19.46 24.64 16.85
CA LEU A 110 -20.19 24.29 18.07
C LEU A 110 -20.31 25.48 19.03
N ALA A 111 -19.32 26.39 19.04
CA ALA A 111 -19.38 27.62 19.83
C ALA A 111 -20.49 28.59 19.37
N ALA A 112 -21.11 28.36 18.20
CA ALA A 112 -22.29 29.10 17.75
C ALA A 112 -23.55 28.78 18.58
N PHE A 113 -23.56 27.66 19.31
CA PHE A 113 -24.72 27.25 20.08
C PHE A 113 -24.99 28.20 21.27
N PRO A 114 -26.27 28.43 21.63
CA PRO A 114 -26.62 29.29 22.75
C PRO A 114 -25.98 28.83 24.05
N ARG A 115 -25.50 29.77 24.88
CA ARG A 115 -25.02 29.43 26.23
C ARG A 115 -26.19 29.01 27.14
N GLY A 116 -25.95 28.03 28.00
CA GLY A 116 -26.94 27.50 28.96
C GLY A 116 -27.14 25.99 28.84
N ARG A 117 -28.06 25.43 29.64
CA ARG A 117 -28.28 23.97 29.75
C ARG A 117 -28.65 23.33 28.41
N ALA A 118 -29.51 23.98 27.63
CA ALA A 118 -29.94 23.45 26.32
C ALA A 118 -28.79 23.40 25.31
N GLY A 119 -27.96 24.45 25.22
CA GLY A 119 -26.81 24.44 24.32
C GLY A 119 -25.71 23.47 24.76
N ALA A 120 -25.51 23.32 26.07
CA ALA A 120 -24.62 22.28 26.60
C ALA A 120 -25.10 20.87 26.21
N ALA A 121 -26.42 20.61 26.31
CA ALA A 121 -27.01 19.34 25.88
C ALA A 121 -26.83 19.11 24.37
N TRP A 122 -27.12 20.12 23.53
CA TRP A 122 -26.91 20.02 22.08
C TRP A 122 -25.44 19.81 21.71
N THR A 123 -24.51 20.46 22.42
CA THR A 123 -23.07 20.26 22.23
C THR A 123 -22.69 18.83 22.59
N GLY A 124 -23.15 18.33 23.74
CA GLY A 124 -22.89 16.95 24.18
C GLY A 124 -23.42 15.91 23.20
N VAL A 125 -24.65 16.07 22.72
CA VAL A 125 -25.24 15.19 21.69
C VAL A 125 -24.43 15.27 20.38
N SER A 126 -24.07 16.46 19.93
CA SER A 126 -23.28 16.65 18.71
C SER A 126 -21.93 15.95 18.81
N VAL A 127 -21.23 16.12 19.92
CA VAL A 127 -19.95 15.45 20.19
C VAL A 127 -20.14 13.93 20.23
N ALA A 128 -21.18 13.41 20.88
CA ALA A 128 -21.45 11.98 20.91
C ALA A 128 -21.72 11.40 19.50
N VAL A 129 -22.47 12.12 18.66
CA VAL A 129 -22.74 11.74 17.27
C VAL A 129 -21.44 11.76 16.45
N LEU A 130 -20.62 12.79 16.58
CA LEU A 130 -19.32 12.89 15.90
C LEU A 130 -18.37 11.77 16.33
N LEU A 131 -18.25 11.51 17.64
CA LEU A 131 -17.45 10.42 18.19
C LEU A 131 -17.92 9.06 17.70
N THR A 132 -19.24 8.86 17.63
CA THR A 132 -19.80 7.63 17.05
C THR A 132 -19.44 7.52 15.58
N GLY A 133 -19.59 8.58 14.79
CA GLY A 133 -19.26 8.60 13.36
C GLY A 133 -17.81 8.24 13.07
N VAL A 134 -16.86 8.76 13.86
CA VAL A 134 -15.42 8.55 13.65
C VAL A 134 -14.90 7.22 14.20
N THR A 135 -15.72 6.48 14.95
CA THR A 135 -15.32 5.20 15.57
C THR A 135 -16.12 4.00 15.08
N ALA A 136 -17.36 4.20 14.62
CA ALA A 136 -18.28 3.14 14.24
C ALA A 136 -17.77 2.28 13.08
N ILE A 137 -17.64 2.87 11.89
CA ILE A 137 -17.18 2.16 10.69
C ILE A 137 -15.71 1.76 10.81
N PRO A 138 -14.77 2.62 11.26
CA PRO A 138 -13.37 2.24 11.39
C PRO A 138 -13.19 1.07 12.37
N GLY A 139 -13.94 1.09 13.48
CA GLY A 139 -13.93 0.00 14.45
C GLY A 139 -14.55 -1.30 13.93
N GLN A 140 -15.49 -1.24 12.98
CA GLN A 140 -16.00 -2.44 12.30
C GLN A 140 -15.01 -2.95 11.24
N ALA A 141 -14.37 -2.04 10.51
CA ALA A 141 -13.39 -2.37 9.49
C ALA A 141 -12.19 -3.11 10.10
N HIS A 142 -11.66 -2.57 11.21
CA HIS A 142 -10.60 -3.22 11.99
C HIS A 142 -11.00 -4.62 12.49
N ARG A 143 -12.18 -4.75 13.12
CA ARG A 143 -12.64 -6.03 13.71
C ARG A 143 -12.97 -7.11 12.68
N GLN A 144 -13.43 -6.70 11.51
CA GLN A 144 -13.84 -7.63 10.45
C GLN A 144 -12.70 -7.97 9.48
N PHE A 145 -11.51 -7.36 9.64
CA PHE A 145 -10.37 -7.62 8.78
C PHE A 145 -9.92 -9.08 8.91
N PRO A 146 -9.62 -9.77 7.80
CA PRO A 146 -9.25 -11.18 7.85
C PRO A 146 -7.92 -11.40 8.59
N ALA A 147 -7.78 -12.57 9.21
CA ALA A 147 -6.52 -12.97 9.85
C ALA A 147 -5.45 -13.41 8.83
N ARG A 148 -5.82 -13.65 7.57
CA ARG A 148 -4.93 -14.08 6.50
C ARG A 148 -4.61 -12.93 5.55
N TYR A 149 -3.38 -12.93 5.05
CA TYR A 149 -2.94 -11.95 4.06
C TYR A 149 -3.68 -12.15 2.74
N HIS A 150 -4.26 -11.07 2.22
CA HIS A 150 -4.81 -10.99 0.87
C HIS A 150 -4.34 -9.67 0.28
N ALA A 151 -3.64 -9.70 -0.85
CA ALA A 151 -3.16 -8.50 -1.50
C ALA A 151 -4.34 -7.65 -2.01
N GLY A 152 -4.32 -6.34 -1.78
CA GLY A 152 -5.35 -5.42 -2.25
C GLY A 152 -6.73 -5.71 -1.66
N PHE A 153 -6.81 -6.09 -0.38
CA PHE A 153 -8.07 -6.46 0.28
C PHE A 153 -8.94 -5.23 0.56
N PRO A 154 -10.27 -5.27 0.34
CA PRO A 154 -11.08 -6.40 -0.17
C PRO A 154 -11.17 -6.45 -1.71
N GLY A 155 -10.57 -5.52 -2.42
CA GLY A 155 -10.74 -5.30 -3.86
C GLY A 155 -10.39 -6.49 -4.76
N TRP A 156 -9.26 -7.16 -4.52
CA TRP A 156 -8.87 -8.39 -5.24
C TRP A 156 -9.48 -9.65 -4.62
N ALA A 157 -9.87 -9.59 -3.35
CA ALA A 157 -10.49 -10.70 -2.63
C ALA A 157 -12.00 -10.86 -2.92
N THR A 158 -12.57 -10.19 -3.93
CA THR A 158 -14.01 -10.27 -4.22
C THR A 158 -14.48 -11.65 -4.66
N ALA A 159 -13.57 -12.50 -5.15
CA ALA A 159 -13.88 -13.90 -5.43
C ALA A 159 -14.03 -14.74 -4.15
N LEU A 160 -13.37 -14.34 -3.07
CA LEU A 160 -13.32 -15.07 -1.80
C LEU A 160 -14.51 -14.70 -0.89
N PRO A 161 -15.00 -15.63 -0.06
CA PRO A 161 -16.04 -15.33 0.92
C PRO A 161 -15.67 -14.14 1.81
N GLU A 162 -14.45 -14.08 2.34
CA GLU A 162 -14.02 -13.00 3.25
C GLU A 162 -14.15 -11.61 2.62
N GLY A 163 -13.72 -11.46 1.35
CA GLY A 163 -13.80 -10.18 0.65
C GLY A 163 -15.23 -9.78 0.27
N ARG A 164 -16.12 -10.73 -0.01
CA ARG A 164 -17.54 -10.46 -0.32
C ARG A 164 -18.31 -9.96 0.90
N VAL A 165 -18.04 -10.54 2.06
CA VAL A 165 -18.79 -10.23 3.29
C VAL A 165 -18.10 -9.16 4.15
N TYR A 166 -16.93 -8.67 3.76
CA TYR A 166 -16.23 -7.61 4.49
C TYR A 166 -17.04 -6.32 4.52
N LEU A 167 -17.25 -5.79 5.74
CA LEU A 167 -18.08 -4.60 6.00
C LEU A 167 -19.52 -4.71 5.47
N HIS A 168 -20.02 -5.93 5.25
CA HIS A 168 -21.41 -6.12 4.85
C HIS A 168 -22.33 -5.58 5.97
N PRO A 169 -23.33 -4.72 5.66
CA PRO A 169 -24.12 -4.06 6.69
C PRO A 169 -24.84 -5.01 7.66
N ASP A 170 -25.14 -6.22 7.21
CA ASP A 170 -25.85 -7.23 8.01
C ASP A 170 -24.94 -7.96 9.02
N ARG A 171 -23.62 -7.73 9.00
CA ARG A 171 -22.67 -8.36 9.94
C ARG A 171 -22.51 -7.63 11.26
N SER A 172 -23.15 -6.47 11.42
CA SER A 172 -23.10 -5.69 12.65
C SER A 172 -24.44 -5.02 12.90
N PRO A 173 -25.02 -5.14 14.11
CA PRO A 173 -26.23 -4.39 14.48
C PRO A 173 -26.07 -2.88 14.30
N LEU A 174 -24.84 -2.37 14.37
CA LEU A 174 -24.55 -0.95 14.15
C LEU A 174 -24.65 -0.58 12.67
N LEU A 175 -24.15 -1.43 11.78
CA LEU A 175 -24.16 -1.17 10.34
C LEU A 175 -25.54 -1.45 9.72
N SER A 176 -26.42 -2.19 10.41
CA SER A 176 -27.77 -2.47 9.92
C SER A 176 -28.77 -1.34 10.19
N VAL A 177 -28.41 -0.34 11.01
CA VAL A 177 -29.25 0.84 11.28
C VAL A 177 -29.54 1.59 9.97
N PRO A 178 -30.80 1.97 9.68
CA PRO A 178 -31.13 2.77 8.50
C PRO A 178 -30.28 4.03 8.40
N GLY A 179 -29.82 4.38 7.20
CA GLY A 179 -28.85 5.46 6.98
C GLY A 179 -27.40 5.00 7.16
N VAL A 180 -27.04 4.42 8.32
CA VAL A 180 -25.70 3.83 8.52
C VAL A 180 -25.47 2.70 7.53
N ARG A 181 -26.49 1.87 7.27
CA ARG A 181 -26.49 0.81 6.26
C ARG A 181 -26.13 1.34 4.86
N THR A 182 -26.72 2.47 4.47
CA THR A 182 -26.46 3.10 3.17
C THR A 182 -25.02 3.61 3.09
N VAL A 183 -24.55 4.29 4.15
CA VAL A 183 -23.17 4.79 4.25
C VAL A 183 -22.18 3.63 4.19
N ALA A 184 -22.39 2.56 4.97
CA ALA A 184 -21.53 1.39 5.01
C ALA A 184 -21.49 0.65 3.66
N ALA A 185 -22.63 0.50 2.99
CA ALA A 185 -22.68 -0.11 1.66
C ALA A 185 -21.94 0.71 0.60
N ALA A 186 -22.12 2.03 0.61
CA ALA A 186 -21.40 2.95 -0.29
C ALA A 186 -19.89 2.95 -0.01
N HIS A 187 -19.49 3.00 1.27
CA HIS A 187 -18.10 2.89 1.70
C HIS A 187 -17.47 1.56 1.25
N GLY A 188 -18.12 0.42 1.51
CA GLY A 188 -17.61 -0.88 1.09
C GLY A 188 -17.46 -1.01 -0.43
N SER A 189 -18.32 -0.35 -1.21
CA SER A 189 -18.19 -0.28 -2.67
C SER A 189 -16.95 0.52 -3.11
N LEU A 190 -16.75 1.70 -2.51
CA LEU A 190 -15.58 2.55 -2.78
C LEU A 190 -14.27 1.88 -2.34
N LEU A 191 -14.28 1.20 -1.19
CA LEU A 191 -13.11 0.50 -0.69
C LEU A 191 -12.73 -0.65 -1.62
N ARG A 192 -13.68 -1.45 -2.11
CA ARG A 192 -13.41 -2.46 -3.15
C ARG A 192 -12.86 -1.85 -4.43
N LYS A 193 -13.38 -0.70 -4.87
CA LYS A 193 -12.90 0.01 -6.06
C LYS A 193 -11.44 0.47 -5.88
N THR A 194 -11.13 1.14 -4.78
CA THR A 194 -9.82 1.76 -4.54
C THR A 194 -8.73 0.73 -4.27
N THR A 195 -9.02 -0.30 -3.46
CA THR A 195 -8.05 -1.34 -3.10
C THR A 195 -7.69 -2.26 -4.27
N ARG A 196 -8.54 -2.38 -5.31
CA ARG A 196 -8.18 -3.03 -6.59
C ARG A 196 -6.99 -2.40 -7.31
N SER A 197 -6.75 -1.12 -7.08
CA SER A 197 -5.61 -0.39 -7.64
C SER A 197 -4.58 -0.04 -6.56
N PHE A 198 -4.60 -0.74 -5.42
CA PHE A 198 -3.68 -0.54 -4.31
C PHE A 198 -3.75 0.85 -3.68
N VAL A 199 -4.92 1.49 -3.72
CA VAL A 199 -5.19 2.79 -3.09
C VAL A 199 -5.93 2.57 -1.78
N GLY A 200 -5.43 3.17 -0.69
CA GLY A 200 -6.04 3.09 0.64
C GLY A 200 -5.92 1.72 1.30
N ILE A 201 -4.80 1.01 1.09
CA ILE A 201 -4.55 -0.29 1.70
C ILE A 201 -4.41 -0.14 3.21
N ARG A 202 -5.20 -0.93 3.95
CA ARG A 202 -5.26 -0.85 5.42
C ARG A 202 -3.97 -1.30 6.08
N GLN A 203 -3.71 -0.77 7.26
CA GLN A 203 -2.54 -1.14 8.08
C GLN A 203 -2.50 -2.64 8.42
N GLU A 204 -3.66 -3.30 8.56
CA GLU A 204 -3.73 -4.72 8.89
C GLU A 204 -3.14 -5.59 7.77
N GLU A 205 -3.35 -5.22 6.51
CA GLU A 205 -2.75 -5.90 5.36
C GLU A 205 -1.23 -5.79 5.40
N HIS A 206 -0.68 -4.61 5.71
CA HIS A 206 0.75 -4.37 5.80
C HIS A 206 1.40 -5.15 6.94
N ARG A 207 0.72 -5.26 8.10
CA ARG A 207 1.18 -6.10 9.21
C ARG A 207 1.26 -7.57 8.78
N LEU A 208 0.20 -8.08 8.16
CA LEU A 208 0.16 -9.46 7.67
C LEU A 208 1.18 -9.71 6.55
N PHE A 209 1.43 -8.72 5.70
CA PHE A 209 2.48 -8.79 4.68
C PHE A 209 3.86 -8.90 5.32
N LEU A 210 4.16 -8.09 6.33
CA LEU A 210 5.42 -8.18 7.07
C LEU A 210 5.58 -9.57 7.70
N ASP A 211 4.54 -10.08 8.37
CA ASP A 211 4.54 -11.43 8.95
C ASP A 211 4.82 -12.51 7.89
N LYS A 212 4.27 -12.34 6.67
CA LYS A 212 4.50 -13.26 5.54
C LYS A 212 5.96 -13.28 5.09
N VAL A 213 6.59 -12.12 4.91
CA VAL A 213 7.92 -12.01 4.28
C VAL A 213 9.07 -12.08 5.27
N LEU A 214 8.82 -11.92 6.58
CA LEU A 214 9.89 -11.86 7.58
C LEU A 214 10.68 -13.17 7.65
N SER A 215 10.01 -14.32 7.53
CA SER A 215 10.66 -15.62 7.56
C SER A 215 11.64 -15.82 6.40
N GLU A 216 11.24 -15.42 5.18
CA GLU A 216 12.12 -15.39 4.01
C GLU A 216 13.30 -14.44 4.24
N ALA A 217 13.04 -13.22 4.71
CA ALA A 217 14.08 -12.22 4.89
C ALA A 217 15.15 -12.65 5.91
N MET A 218 14.73 -13.30 7.00
CA MET A 218 15.62 -13.88 8.00
C MET A 218 16.37 -15.10 7.48
N HIS A 219 15.75 -15.91 6.62
CA HIS A 219 16.43 -17.05 5.98
C HIS A 219 17.50 -16.58 5.00
N LEU A 220 17.21 -15.58 4.17
CA LEU A 220 18.20 -14.94 3.31
C LEU A 220 19.36 -14.36 4.12
N ARG A 221 19.07 -13.73 5.26
CA ARG A 221 20.10 -13.25 6.18
C ARG A 221 21.01 -14.38 6.65
N ALA A 222 20.45 -15.51 7.07
CA ALA A 222 21.24 -16.66 7.50
C ALA A 222 22.12 -17.21 6.36
N MET A 223 21.60 -17.28 5.14
CA MET A 223 22.37 -17.67 3.95
C MET A 223 23.51 -16.69 3.63
N VAL A 224 23.35 -15.41 3.95
CA VAL A 224 24.43 -14.42 3.83
C VAL A 224 25.48 -14.62 4.91
N GLU A 225 25.04 -14.78 6.17
CA GLU A 225 25.91 -14.95 7.34
C GLU A 225 26.73 -16.24 7.28
N ASP A 226 26.17 -17.34 6.75
CA ASP A 226 26.90 -18.60 6.56
C ASP A 226 27.67 -18.68 5.22
N GLY A 227 27.57 -17.64 4.38
CA GLY A 227 28.31 -17.49 3.13
C GLY A 227 27.76 -18.32 1.96
N ARG A 228 26.55 -18.87 2.05
CA ARG A 228 25.86 -19.46 0.88
C ARG A 228 25.53 -18.40 -0.18
N ILE A 229 25.18 -17.19 0.26
CA ILE A 229 24.98 -16.01 -0.58
C ILE A 229 26.08 -15.00 -0.26
N PRO A 230 26.83 -14.46 -1.25
CA PRO A 230 27.77 -13.37 -1.00
C PRO A 230 27.07 -12.14 -0.42
N ALA A 231 27.66 -11.49 0.59
CA ALA A 231 27.07 -10.32 1.24
C ALA A 231 26.89 -9.11 0.31
N ASP A 232 27.66 -9.06 -0.78
CA ASP A 232 27.58 -8.04 -1.83
C ASP A 232 26.74 -8.49 -3.04
N ALA A 233 26.05 -9.64 -2.97
CA ALA A 233 25.21 -10.13 -4.05
C ALA A 233 24.03 -9.19 -4.28
N ARG A 234 23.84 -8.76 -5.53
CA ARG A 234 22.78 -7.80 -5.86
C ARG A 234 21.51 -8.50 -6.35
N PHE A 235 20.44 -8.38 -5.56
CA PHE A 235 19.12 -8.94 -5.88
C PHE A 235 18.25 -7.88 -6.58
N ALA A 236 17.26 -8.30 -7.38
CA ALA A 236 16.23 -7.41 -7.92
C ALA A 236 14.83 -7.89 -7.52
N LEU A 237 14.09 -7.04 -6.79
CA LEU A 237 12.78 -7.33 -6.19
C LEU A 237 11.81 -6.15 -6.41
N ASP A 238 10.49 -6.40 -6.44
CA ASP A 238 9.50 -5.30 -6.36
C ASP A 238 9.30 -4.90 -4.88
N SER A 239 9.32 -5.86 -3.95
CA SER A 239 9.17 -5.62 -2.51
C SER A 239 10.50 -5.26 -1.83
N VAL A 240 10.88 -3.98 -1.90
CA VAL A 240 12.17 -3.49 -1.38
C VAL A 240 12.16 -2.96 0.06
N GLY A 241 11.12 -3.28 0.82
CA GLY A 241 11.00 -2.90 2.24
C GLY A 241 11.67 -3.92 3.16
N ALA A 242 10.87 -4.86 3.66
CA ALA A 242 11.27 -5.80 4.70
C ALA A 242 12.39 -6.77 4.25
N ILE A 243 12.29 -7.34 3.05
CA ILE A 243 13.26 -8.36 2.59
C ILE A 243 14.68 -7.79 2.54
N PRO A 244 14.98 -6.67 1.86
CA PRO A 244 16.32 -6.09 1.87
C PRO A 244 16.76 -5.58 3.25
N TYR A 245 15.83 -5.01 4.03
CA TYR A 245 16.14 -4.48 5.36
C TYR A 245 16.68 -5.56 6.31
N PHE A 246 16.00 -6.72 6.38
CA PHE A 246 16.40 -7.81 7.29
C PHE A 246 17.49 -8.69 6.69
N SER A 247 17.47 -8.98 5.38
CA SER A 247 18.51 -9.80 4.73
C SER A 247 19.85 -9.07 4.59
N ARG A 248 19.83 -7.73 4.57
CA ARG A 248 20.97 -6.85 4.27
C ARG A 248 21.55 -7.02 2.87
N LEU A 249 20.80 -7.66 1.96
CA LEU A 249 21.22 -7.83 0.58
C LEU A 249 21.09 -6.51 -0.21
N PRO A 250 22.14 -6.09 -0.93
CA PRO A 250 22.02 -5.04 -1.94
C PRO A 250 20.88 -5.37 -2.90
N THR A 251 19.92 -4.45 -3.04
CA THR A 251 18.72 -4.71 -3.84
C THR A 251 18.48 -3.59 -4.85
N LEU A 252 18.32 -3.96 -6.11
CA LEU A 252 17.72 -3.12 -7.14
C LEU A 252 16.21 -3.13 -6.97
N ASP A 253 15.65 -1.96 -6.72
CA ASP A 253 14.20 -1.76 -6.67
C ASP A 253 13.63 -1.73 -8.08
N ARG A 254 12.92 -2.81 -8.42
CA ARG A 254 12.29 -2.98 -9.72
C ARG A 254 11.16 -1.99 -9.96
N LEU A 255 10.64 -1.30 -8.95
CA LEU A 255 9.60 -0.29 -9.07
C LEU A 255 10.13 1.15 -9.02
N GLY A 256 11.42 1.32 -8.71
CA GLY A 256 12.09 2.62 -8.72
C GLY A 256 11.71 3.56 -7.58
N LEU A 257 11.11 3.08 -6.49
CA LEU A 257 10.94 3.89 -5.27
C LEU A 257 12.30 4.32 -4.70
N THR A 258 13.31 3.44 -4.75
CA THR A 258 14.69 3.70 -4.31
C THR A 258 15.72 3.72 -5.44
N ASP A 259 15.37 3.31 -6.66
CA ASP A 259 16.23 3.37 -7.84
C ASP A 259 15.87 4.54 -8.77
N ALA A 260 16.82 5.46 -8.97
CA ALA A 260 16.60 6.67 -9.75
C ALA A 260 16.48 6.43 -11.26
N HIS A 261 17.18 5.42 -11.80
CA HIS A 261 17.05 5.12 -13.21
C HIS A 261 15.65 4.58 -13.51
N VAL A 262 15.18 3.63 -12.70
CA VAL A 262 13.86 3.00 -12.86
C VAL A 262 12.73 4.01 -12.67
N ALA A 263 12.82 4.93 -11.72
CA ALA A 263 11.80 5.96 -11.50
C ALA A 263 11.55 6.85 -12.73
N ARG A 264 12.57 7.06 -13.58
CA ARG A 264 12.52 7.99 -14.72
C ARG A 264 12.33 7.26 -16.05
N HIS A 265 13.01 6.14 -16.22
CA HIS A 265 13.11 5.44 -17.50
C HIS A 265 12.44 4.07 -17.48
N GLY A 266 11.98 3.60 -16.31
CA GLY A 266 11.29 2.33 -16.20
C GLY A 266 9.98 2.33 -17.00
N ASP A 267 9.66 1.16 -17.54
CA ASP A 267 8.45 0.95 -18.33
C ASP A 267 7.21 1.18 -17.46
N ILE A 268 6.16 1.73 -18.08
CA ILE A 268 4.91 1.98 -17.37
C ILE A 268 4.04 0.72 -17.43
N SER A 269 3.74 0.14 -16.28
CA SER A 269 2.86 -1.02 -16.13
C SER A 269 1.43 -0.67 -16.60
N PRO A 270 0.79 -1.53 -17.41
CA PRO A 270 -0.58 -1.31 -17.88
C PRO A 270 -1.61 -1.33 -16.74
N ASP A 271 -1.32 -2.05 -15.65
CA ASP A 271 -2.24 -2.20 -14.51
C ASP A 271 -2.35 -0.92 -13.68
N ARG A 272 -1.38 -0.01 -13.82
CA ARG A 272 -1.29 1.27 -13.12
C ARG A 272 -1.66 1.17 -11.64
N LEU A 273 -1.07 0.19 -10.95
CA LEU A 273 -1.24 0.02 -9.52
C LEU A 273 -0.55 1.19 -8.80
N MET A 274 -1.23 1.76 -7.80
CA MET A 274 -0.72 2.90 -7.05
C MET A 274 0.68 2.58 -6.50
N ALA A 275 1.64 3.46 -6.80
CA ALA A 275 3.05 3.31 -6.44
C ALA A 275 3.83 2.14 -7.08
N HIS A 276 3.23 1.43 -8.04
CA HIS A 276 3.85 0.27 -8.74
C HIS A 276 3.75 0.44 -10.26
N GLU A 277 3.73 1.69 -10.74
CA GLU A 277 3.52 1.99 -12.16
C GLU A 277 4.80 1.87 -12.99
N ARG A 278 5.99 1.99 -12.39
CA ARG A 278 7.27 1.83 -13.09
C ARG A 278 7.79 0.40 -12.92
N ARG A 279 8.49 -0.11 -13.93
CA ARG A 279 9.24 -1.37 -13.85
C ARG A 279 10.64 -1.24 -14.44
N ALA A 280 11.62 -1.86 -13.79
CA ALA A 280 12.98 -1.98 -14.31
C ALA A 280 13.00 -2.89 -15.53
N SER A 281 13.77 -2.50 -16.55
CA SER A 281 14.00 -3.35 -17.72
C SER A 281 15.06 -4.41 -17.40
N TRP A 282 15.00 -5.52 -18.14
CA TRP A 282 16.01 -6.58 -18.06
C TRP A 282 17.41 -6.08 -18.40
N ASP A 283 17.52 -5.23 -19.42
CA ASP A 283 18.80 -4.66 -19.85
C ASP A 283 19.43 -3.78 -18.76
N TYR A 284 18.65 -2.90 -18.14
CA TYR A 284 19.14 -2.10 -17.03
C TYR A 284 19.58 -2.98 -15.86
N ALA A 285 18.86 -4.06 -15.56
CA ALA A 285 19.25 -5.01 -14.51
C ALA A 285 20.65 -5.61 -14.76
N ARG A 286 20.94 -5.97 -16.02
CA ARG A 286 22.25 -6.49 -16.41
C ARG A 286 23.34 -5.45 -16.27
N ASP A 287 23.09 -4.23 -16.76
CA ASP A 287 24.04 -3.12 -16.70
C ASP A 287 24.31 -2.69 -15.25
N ALA A 288 23.30 -2.76 -14.39
CA ALA A 288 23.40 -2.50 -12.96
C ALA A 288 24.12 -3.64 -12.19
N GLY A 289 24.52 -4.73 -12.86
CA GLY A 289 25.23 -5.83 -12.23
C GLY A 289 24.34 -6.63 -11.26
N VAL A 290 23.05 -6.77 -11.54
CA VAL A 290 22.17 -7.66 -10.75
C VAL A 290 22.63 -9.10 -10.92
N ASP A 291 22.89 -9.77 -9.80
CA ASP A 291 23.32 -11.17 -9.74
C ASP A 291 22.12 -12.13 -9.78
N PHE A 292 21.01 -11.73 -9.16
CA PHE A 292 19.80 -12.54 -9.04
C PHE A 292 18.53 -11.70 -9.21
N TRP A 293 17.63 -12.13 -10.10
CA TRP A 293 16.35 -11.47 -10.34
C TRP A 293 15.22 -12.40 -9.90
N ALA A 294 14.46 -12.00 -8.87
CA ALA A 294 13.36 -12.85 -8.39
C ALA A 294 12.28 -13.02 -9.45
N LEU A 295 11.76 -14.24 -9.57
CA LEU A 295 10.69 -14.53 -10.52
C LEU A 295 9.37 -13.87 -10.08
N ASP A 296 9.01 -14.03 -8.81
CA ASP A 296 7.85 -13.36 -8.23
C ASP A 296 8.14 -11.88 -7.90
N SER A 297 7.07 -11.10 -7.82
CA SER A 297 7.12 -9.69 -7.43
C SER A 297 7.65 -9.48 -6.01
N VAL A 298 7.30 -10.37 -5.08
CA VAL A 298 7.65 -10.25 -3.67
C VAL A 298 8.77 -11.22 -3.31
N HIS A 299 8.61 -12.49 -3.68
CA HIS A 299 9.38 -13.60 -3.15
C HIS A 299 10.52 -14.02 -4.08
N SER A 300 11.69 -14.21 -3.47
CA SER A 300 12.86 -14.87 -4.06
C SER A 300 13.02 -16.29 -3.54
N LEU A 301 12.59 -16.54 -2.31
CA LEU A 301 12.55 -17.86 -1.69
C LEU A 301 11.12 -18.36 -1.55
N PHE A 302 10.94 -19.64 -1.84
CA PHE A 302 9.67 -20.36 -1.65
C PHE A 302 9.90 -21.56 -0.75
N ARG A 303 8.97 -21.82 0.17
CA ARG A 303 8.93 -23.12 0.83
C ARG A 303 8.42 -24.16 -0.17
N VAL A 304 8.91 -25.40 -0.08
CA VAL A 304 8.37 -26.52 -0.89
C VAL A 304 6.86 -26.67 -0.73
N THR A 305 6.33 -26.35 0.47
CA THR A 305 4.90 -26.43 0.81
C THR A 305 4.14 -25.13 0.52
N ASP A 306 4.76 -24.13 -0.11
CA ASP A 306 4.08 -22.86 -0.39
C ASP A 306 2.95 -23.09 -1.42
N PRO A 307 1.71 -22.71 -1.11
CA PRO A 307 0.58 -22.92 -2.03
C PRO A 307 0.70 -22.14 -3.34
N ALA A 308 1.54 -21.10 -3.42
CA ALA A 308 1.78 -20.35 -4.65
C ALA A 308 2.83 -21.00 -5.56
N LEU A 309 3.62 -21.97 -5.06
CA LEU A 309 4.69 -22.60 -5.82
C LEU A 309 4.17 -23.35 -7.06
N PRO A 310 3.09 -24.16 -7.01
CA PRO A 310 2.56 -24.83 -8.20
C PRO A 310 2.20 -23.88 -9.33
N ASP A 311 1.46 -22.81 -9.03
CA ASP A 311 1.05 -21.80 -10.02
C ASP A 311 2.28 -21.11 -10.65
N LEU A 312 3.31 -20.83 -9.85
CA LEU A 312 4.57 -20.27 -10.33
C LEU A 312 5.26 -21.22 -11.32
N LEU A 313 5.29 -22.52 -11.01
CA LEU A 313 5.92 -23.54 -11.87
C LEU A 313 5.15 -23.75 -13.18
N ASP A 314 3.81 -23.65 -13.16
CA ASP A 314 2.97 -23.67 -14.36
C ASP A 314 3.34 -22.50 -15.29
N ILE A 315 3.48 -21.28 -14.75
CA ILE A 315 3.91 -20.11 -15.52
C ILE A 315 5.29 -20.33 -16.17
N VAL A 316 6.24 -20.92 -15.44
CA VAL A 316 7.59 -21.21 -15.97
C VAL A 316 7.54 -22.19 -17.14
N GLU A 317 6.74 -23.24 -17.02
CA GLU A 317 6.57 -24.28 -18.03
C GLU A 317 5.90 -23.72 -19.30
N GLU A 318 4.77 -23.05 -19.15
CA GLU A 318 3.98 -22.49 -20.26
C GLU A 318 4.77 -21.46 -21.08
N ASN A 319 5.63 -20.67 -20.42
CA ASN A 319 6.34 -19.56 -21.05
C ASN A 319 7.81 -19.90 -21.40
N SER A 320 8.28 -21.13 -21.11
CA SER A 320 9.65 -21.57 -21.37
C SER A 320 10.73 -20.58 -20.85
N LEU A 321 10.48 -20.00 -19.68
CA LEU A 321 11.32 -18.95 -19.11
C LEU A 321 12.70 -19.51 -18.68
N PRO A 322 13.80 -18.75 -18.81
CA PRO A 322 15.13 -19.18 -18.36
C PRO A 322 15.26 -19.01 -16.83
N VAL A 323 14.42 -19.74 -16.09
CA VAL A 323 14.37 -19.71 -14.63
C VAL A 323 15.25 -20.81 -14.06
N TYR A 324 15.92 -20.47 -12.97
CA TYR A 324 16.78 -21.35 -12.20
C TYR A 324 16.20 -21.52 -10.80
N ALA A 325 16.32 -22.73 -10.27
CA ALA A 325 16.04 -23.05 -8.88
C ALA A 325 17.32 -23.52 -8.19
N ALA A 326 17.50 -23.19 -6.91
CA ALA A 326 18.55 -23.75 -6.08
C ALA A 326 18.01 -24.10 -4.69
N GLU A 327 18.48 -25.20 -4.11
CA GLU A 327 18.16 -25.52 -2.72
C GLU A 327 18.77 -24.49 -1.79
N ALA A 328 17.92 -23.92 -0.93
CA ALA A 328 18.29 -22.90 0.04
C ALA A 328 18.29 -23.44 1.49
N GLY A 329 18.13 -24.76 1.69
CA GLY A 329 18.06 -25.40 3.01
C GLY A 329 16.74 -25.16 3.74
N GLU A 330 16.44 -25.95 4.78
CA GLU A 330 15.20 -25.86 5.59
C GLU A 330 13.91 -25.81 4.74
N ASP A 331 13.87 -26.64 3.69
CA ASP A 331 12.78 -26.72 2.71
C ASP A 331 12.53 -25.43 1.90
N TRP A 332 13.50 -24.50 1.90
CA TRP A 332 13.48 -23.34 1.02
C TRP A 332 14.13 -23.63 -0.32
N ILE A 333 13.57 -23.02 -1.35
CA ILE A 333 14.06 -23.03 -2.73
C ILE A 333 14.20 -21.59 -3.17
N LEU A 334 15.39 -21.22 -3.63
CA LEU A 334 15.64 -19.95 -4.31
C LEU A 334 15.21 -20.07 -5.77
N ILE A 335 14.27 -19.25 -6.23
CA ILE A 335 13.72 -19.32 -7.59
C ILE A 335 13.79 -17.95 -8.27
N GLY A 336 14.45 -17.90 -9.43
CA GLY A 336 14.63 -16.65 -10.15
C GLY A 336 15.49 -16.81 -11.41
N LEU A 337 15.86 -15.68 -11.98
CA LEU A 337 16.71 -15.60 -13.16
C LEU A 337 18.11 -15.12 -12.77
N LEU A 338 19.08 -15.42 -13.64
CA LEU A 338 20.48 -15.00 -13.50
C LEU A 338 20.82 -13.98 -14.60
N PRO A 339 20.67 -12.66 -14.37
CA PRO A 339 20.81 -11.66 -15.43
C PRO A 339 22.18 -11.64 -16.10
N GLN A 340 23.24 -11.97 -15.35
CA GLN A 340 24.61 -12.07 -15.85
C GLN A 340 24.90 -13.37 -16.62
N GLY A 341 23.90 -14.23 -16.80
CA GLY A 341 24.02 -15.55 -17.41
C GLY A 341 24.42 -16.64 -16.42
N GLU A 342 24.15 -17.89 -16.80
CA GLU A 342 24.30 -19.06 -15.93
C GLU A 342 25.72 -19.27 -15.41
N VAL A 343 26.72 -19.18 -16.29
CA VAL A 343 28.14 -19.40 -15.91
C VAL A 343 28.57 -18.42 -14.83
N ARG A 344 28.27 -17.13 -15.03
CA ARG A 344 28.62 -16.08 -14.07
C ARG A 344 27.78 -16.17 -12.79
N GLY A 345 26.49 -16.50 -12.90
CA GLY A 345 25.63 -16.74 -11.75
C GLY A 345 26.13 -17.89 -10.88
N ARG A 346 26.45 -19.06 -11.46
CA ARG A 346 27.02 -20.20 -10.71
C ARG A 346 28.37 -19.86 -10.07
N ALA A 347 29.23 -19.12 -10.77
CA ALA A 347 30.49 -18.64 -10.21
C ALA A 347 30.27 -17.64 -9.06
N ARG A 348 29.22 -16.83 -9.13
CA ARG A 348 28.84 -15.86 -8.10
C ARG A 348 28.31 -16.53 -6.83
N PHE A 349 27.57 -17.63 -6.96
CA PHE A 349 27.00 -18.38 -5.83
C PHE A 349 27.57 -19.81 -5.78
N PRO A 350 28.87 -20.00 -5.47
CA PRO A 350 29.54 -21.30 -5.60
C PRO A 350 29.01 -22.37 -4.63
N ARG A 351 28.26 -21.95 -3.59
CA ARG A 351 27.65 -22.84 -2.60
C ARG A 351 26.18 -23.16 -2.90
N LEU A 352 25.63 -22.63 -3.99
CA LEU A 352 24.28 -22.93 -4.46
C LEU A 352 24.36 -23.72 -5.76
N THR A 353 23.66 -24.85 -5.81
CA THR A 353 23.56 -25.65 -7.04
C THR A 353 22.29 -25.25 -7.77
N PHE A 354 22.44 -24.38 -8.78
CA PHE A 354 21.32 -24.02 -9.64
C PHE A 354 20.95 -25.17 -10.60
N VAL A 355 19.66 -25.40 -10.80
CA VAL A 355 19.11 -26.25 -11.84
C VAL A 355 18.22 -25.40 -12.73
N SER A 356 18.31 -25.61 -14.05
CA SER A 356 17.45 -24.91 -15.00
C SER A 356 16.07 -25.54 -14.98
N LEU A 357 15.02 -24.75 -14.77
CA LEU A 357 13.63 -25.22 -14.81
C LEU A 357 13.12 -25.41 -16.25
N ARG A 358 13.96 -25.15 -17.27
CA ARG A 358 13.71 -25.60 -18.64
C ARG A 358 13.97 -27.09 -18.82
N ASP A 359 14.69 -27.74 -17.90
CA ASP A 359 14.82 -29.19 -17.86
C ASP A 359 13.54 -29.80 -17.27
N PRO A 360 12.75 -30.56 -18.07
CA PRO A 360 11.52 -31.17 -17.58
C PRO A 360 11.75 -32.09 -16.37
N ALA A 361 12.92 -32.72 -16.26
CA ALA A 361 13.25 -33.58 -15.12
C ALA A 361 13.43 -32.76 -13.84
N ALA A 362 14.12 -31.61 -13.93
CA ALA A 362 14.29 -30.70 -12.79
C ALA A 362 12.95 -30.09 -12.34
N LEU A 363 12.11 -29.68 -13.29
CA LEU A 363 10.79 -29.14 -13.01
C LEU A 363 9.88 -30.20 -12.34
N ALA A 364 9.82 -31.41 -12.89
CA ALA A 364 9.04 -32.51 -12.32
C ALA A 364 9.53 -32.91 -10.92
N ALA A 365 10.85 -32.93 -10.70
CA ALA A 365 11.43 -33.19 -9.38
C ALA A 365 11.01 -32.13 -8.36
N LEU A 366 10.98 -30.85 -8.76
CA LEU A 366 10.55 -29.76 -7.89
C LEU A 366 9.05 -29.87 -7.53
N ARG A 367 8.20 -30.17 -8.51
CA ARG A 367 6.76 -30.43 -8.28
C ARG A 367 6.55 -31.60 -7.32
N ALA A 368 7.28 -32.70 -7.50
CA ALA A 368 7.17 -33.89 -6.66
C ALA A 368 7.64 -33.67 -5.22
N ARG A 369 8.41 -32.60 -4.95
CA ARG A 369 8.77 -32.20 -3.58
C ARG A 369 7.67 -31.40 -2.91
N GLY A 370 7.01 -30.49 -3.63
CA GLY A 370 5.90 -29.70 -3.07
C GLY A 370 4.61 -30.47 -2.87
N ALA A 371 4.46 -31.65 -3.50
CA ALA A 371 3.33 -32.55 -3.31
C ALA A 371 3.44 -33.48 -2.07
N ARG A 372 4.56 -33.43 -1.33
CA ARG A 372 4.77 -34.18 -0.08
C ARG A 372 4.51 -33.28 1.11
#